data_AF-A2DYB3-F1
#
_entry.id   AF-A2DYB3-F1
#
_cell.length_a   1.000
_cell.length_b   1.000
_cell.length_c   1.000
_cell.angle_alpha   90.00
_cell.angle_beta   90.00
_cell.angle_gamma   90.00
#
_symmetry.space_group_name_H-M   'P 1'
#
loop_
_entity.id
_entity.type
_entity.pdbx_description
1 polymer ?
#
loop_
_entity_poly.entity_id
_entity_poly.type
_entity_poly.pdbx_seq_one_letter_code
_entity_poly.pdbx_strand_id
1 'polypeptide(L)'
;MPSFNQPQPACNKTKAVLSFLCLFDGLRNPSIRRLVRKPRTVIQRPLLTFDPTYYAPQTKHVVQDVYRAAIQCPCEMIVDPSAQNVLAMLRKHASSMPPQRILIHYFGHGCHPPTEDGSLYFFSDDRSRYKPIKVITILATCPCPLCVIIDAPGAACLTKHFASKSDSFIFFACAASEMLPMSTDAPLDLFSSCLLTPYETALWFHRRHHSNVIEQEGCATQKSPHIIQKFLETILEAILFDSQSQSVFDKFHLDPSVFTITRGFVLAQRIYNSFNLHPSTFPELKNMSNHDLWGMWDTALDCFLTMPLERSLSTVFNLFSKSFANFPTTDTLPIFSFFMNTDFHRDAEKILLNYIDKTENAASTLARTSIPDIIAMSERPSATALVIVAKTISVEKVTPFENYSSLTFTQSKDPGVLKAGFLDVCLSMSLSNLNSFSKLMTVCVDKANVCCPYSALLMGMLLNRASRLMQIPEWFSSFSPLVKSRKSDVRASICFLMSNAREREAIDLVRNMMDDTNAVVRCQSVWSMAKLLISNDEIEKSEYIEKLRDMKNDEDQYVRESVDVVLLCLESQNEEYQLPEDTILIQRLTCNVNALGFMQRFESDAFLCDPNANNKNNC
;
A
#
# COMPACT_ATOMS: atom_id res chain seq x y z
N MET A 1 -11.82 32.03 24.15
CA MET A 1 -11.63 30.56 24.13
C MET A 1 -11.10 30.18 22.76
N PRO A 2 -9.90 29.57 22.65
CA PRO A 2 -9.38 29.14 21.36
C PRO A 2 -10.18 27.92 20.91
N SER A 3 -10.78 28.01 19.73
CA SER A 3 -11.44 26.90 19.06
C SER A 3 -10.44 25.77 18.85
N PHE A 4 -10.69 24.62 19.48
CA PHE A 4 -10.02 23.38 19.13
C PHE A 4 -10.30 23.11 17.65
N ASN A 5 -9.31 23.34 16.80
CA ASN A 5 -9.34 22.89 15.41
C ASN A 5 -9.49 21.37 15.44
N GLN A 6 -10.67 20.86 15.09
CA GLN A 6 -10.80 19.47 14.70
C GLN A 6 -9.75 19.19 13.60
N PRO A 7 -9.00 18.09 13.67
CA PRO A 7 -8.04 17.74 12.63
C PRO A 7 -8.82 17.63 11.31
N GLN A 8 -8.52 18.52 10.36
CA GLN A 8 -9.05 18.39 9.01
C GLN A 8 -8.65 17.02 8.47
N PRO A 9 -9.55 16.27 7.81
CA PRO A 9 -9.21 15.00 7.21
C PRO A 9 -8.04 15.19 6.24
N ALA A 10 -7.03 14.32 6.33
CA ALA A 10 -5.85 14.39 5.47
C ALA A 10 -6.27 14.34 4.00
N CYS A 11 -5.70 15.22 3.18
CA CYS A 11 -6.02 15.25 1.76
C CYS A 11 -5.15 14.24 1.00
N ASN A 12 -5.79 13.22 0.44
CA ASN A 12 -5.11 12.10 -0.20
C ASN A 12 -4.97 12.27 -1.73
N LYS A 13 -5.28 13.46 -2.26
CA LYS A 13 -5.26 13.68 -3.71
C LYS A 13 -4.76 15.06 -4.09
N THR A 14 -3.71 15.08 -4.90
CA THR A 14 -3.26 16.26 -5.63
C THR A 14 -4.13 16.49 -6.88
N LYS A 15 -4.62 17.71 -7.04
CA LYS A 15 -5.53 18.12 -8.12
C LYS A 15 -4.81 18.67 -9.33
N ALA A 16 -3.82 19.52 -9.11
CA ALA A 16 -3.17 20.30 -10.15
C ALA A 16 -1.77 20.74 -9.71
N VAL A 17 -0.94 21.00 -10.72
CA VAL A 17 0.41 21.53 -10.57
C VAL A 17 0.45 22.97 -11.07
N LEU A 18 1.05 23.86 -10.29
CA LEU A 18 1.32 25.24 -10.66
C LEU A 18 2.84 25.41 -10.73
N SER A 19 3.36 25.52 -11.95
CA SER A 19 4.80 25.64 -12.19
C SER A 19 5.18 27.07 -12.52
N PHE A 20 6.01 27.66 -11.67
CA PHE A 20 6.54 29.01 -11.81
C PHE A 20 8.01 28.92 -12.20
N LEU A 21 8.27 29.17 -13.49
CA LEU A 21 9.62 29.12 -14.05
C LEU A 21 10.27 30.50 -13.98
N CYS A 22 11.00 30.82 -12.91
CA CYS A 22 11.74 32.08 -12.81
C CYS A 22 13.17 31.88 -13.35
N LEU A 23 13.32 31.96 -14.67
CA LEU A 23 14.54 31.52 -15.37
C LEU A 23 15.47 32.67 -15.75
N PHE A 24 14.95 33.89 -15.88
CA PHE A 24 15.70 34.99 -16.46
C PHE A 24 16.24 35.91 -15.38
N ASP A 25 17.55 36.16 -15.40
CA ASP A 25 18.14 37.26 -14.64
C ASP A 25 17.85 38.58 -15.38
N GLY A 26 16.59 39.04 -15.34
CA GLY A 26 16.00 40.13 -16.14
C GLY A 26 16.56 41.53 -15.89
N LEU A 27 17.74 41.64 -15.29
CA LEU A 27 18.22 42.86 -14.66
C LEU A 27 19.70 43.20 -14.91
N ARG A 28 20.42 42.41 -15.71
CA ARG A 28 21.86 42.63 -15.94
C ARG A 28 22.18 42.58 -17.43
N ASN A 29 22.92 43.57 -17.92
CA ASN A 29 23.48 43.57 -19.27
C ASN A 29 24.04 42.18 -19.59
N PRO A 30 23.60 41.53 -20.69
CA PRO A 30 23.99 40.18 -21.00
C PRO A 30 25.49 40.14 -21.27
N SER A 31 26.29 39.79 -20.26
CA SER A 31 27.69 39.49 -20.49
C SER A 31 27.77 38.20 -21.31
N ILE A 32 28.74 38.12 -22.21
CA ILE A 32 28.97 36.92 -23.05
C ILE A 32 29.04 35.64 -22.17
N ARG A 33 29.64 35.74 -20.97
CA ARG A 33 29.72 34.64 -20.00
C ARG A 33 28.35 34.14 -19.49
N ARG A 34 27.35 35.01 -19.40
CA ARG A 34 26.00 34.67 -18.91
C ARG A 34 25.08 34.16 -20.01
N LEU A 35 25.28 34.61 -21.24
CA LEU A 35 24.60 34.05 -22.41
C LEU A 35 25.00 32.58 -22.67
N VAL A 36 26.23 32.20 -22.28
CA VAL A 36 26.75 30.82 -22.41
C VAL A 36 26.21 29.87 -21.33
N ARG A 37 25.80 30.37 -20.16
CA ARG A 37 25.29 29.57 -19.01
C ARG A 37 23.75 29.60 -18.89
N LYS A 38 23.03 29.66 -20.01
CA LYS A 38 21.56 29.65 -20.00
C LYS A 38 21.02 28.22 -19.78
N PRO A 39 19.92 28.05 -19.04
CA PRO A 39 19.20 26.78 -19.02
C PRO A 39 18.72 26.45 -20.43
N ARG A 40 19.26 25.36 -20.98
CA ARG A 40 18.86 24.82 -22.29
C ARG A 40 17.72 23.80 -22.15
N THR A 41 17.53 23.30 -20.94
CA THR A 41 16.54 22.31 -20.59
C THR A 41 15.75 22.72 -19.36
N VAL A 42 14.52 22.23 -19.29
CA VAL A 42 13.69 22.23 -18.08
C VAL A 42 13.13 20.81 -17.92
N ILE A 43 13.44 20.19 -16.79
CA ILE A 43 13.22 18.78 -16.49
C ILE A 43 13.73 17.88 -17.64
N GLN A 44 14.97 18.12 -18.08
CA GLN A 44 15.62 17.43 -19.20
C GLN A 44 14.90 17.54 -20.56
N ARG A 45 13.96 18.47 -20.71
CA ARG A 45 13.25 18.73 -21.98
C ARG A 45 13.72 20.04 -22.59
N PRO A 46 13.80 20.15 -23.93
CA PRO A 46 14.38 21.32 -24.58
C PRO A 46 13.54 22.58 -24.33
N LEU A 47 14.21 23.67 -23.99
CA LEU A 47 13.60 24.99 -23.85
C LEU A 47 13.72 25.77 -25.19
N LEU A 48 12.76 25.55 -26.09
CA LEU A 48 12.88 25.89 -27.53
C LEU A 48 12.79 27.40 -27.86
N THR A 49 12.28 28.24 -26.97
CA THR A 49 12.22 29.70 -27.15
C THR A 49 12.18 30.40 -25.79
N PHE A 50 12.91 31.50 -25.67
CA PHE A 50 13.18 32.19 -24.41
C PHE A 50 12.69 33.65 -24.47
N ASP A 51 11.60 33.93 -25.17
CA ASP A 51 10.92 35.23 -25.08
C ASP A 51 9.72 35.07 -24.15
N PRO A 52 9.69 35.76 -22.99
CA PRO A 52 8.57 35.70 -22.06
C PRO A 52 7.19 36.04 -22.65
N THR A 53 7.20 36.78 -23.75
CA THR A 53 6.04 37.23 -24.53
C THR A 53 5.67 36.26 -25.65
N TYR A 54 6.61 35.40 -26.08
CA TYR A 54 6.47 34.46 -27.20
C TYR A 54 7.00 33.07 -26.85
N TYR A 55 6.51 32.46 -25.76
CA TYR A 55 6.81 31.06 -25.48
C TYR A 55 6.25 30.16 -26.57
N ALA A 56 7.11 29.32 -27.12
CA ALA A 56 6.73 28.23 -28.00
C ALA A 56 5.72 27.33 -27.28
N PRO A 57 4.49 27.18 -27.82
CA PRO A 57 3.51 26.24 -27.28
C PRO A 57 4.08 24.84 -27.07
N GLN A 58 5.04 24.44 -27.91
CA GLN A 58 5.74 23.15 -27.84
C GLN A 58 6.44 22.90 -26.49
N THR A 59 7.22 23.85 -25.97
CA THR A 59 7.88 23.70 -24.65
C THR A 59 6.83 23.50 -23.54
N LYS A 60 5.74 24.27 -23.59
CA LYS A 60 4.66 24.17 -22.60
C LYS A 60 4.02 22.79 -22.61
N HIS A 61 3.69 22.27 -23.79
CA HIS A 61 3.13 20.93 -23.92
C HIS A 61 4.09 19.85 -23.39
N VAL A 62 5.36 19.93 -23.77
CA VAL A 62 6.36 18.94 -23.36
C VAL A 62 6.55 18.93 -21.83
N VAL A 63 6.61 20.08 -21.18
CA VAL A 63 6.71 20.15 -19.70
C VAL A 63 5.42 19.66 -19.04
N GLN A 64 4.24 20.02 -19.58
CA GLN A 64 2.96 19.51 -19.08
C GLN A 64 2.86 17.99 -19.18
N ASP A 65 3.38 17.41 -20.26
CA ASP A 65 3.40 15.96 -20.46
C ASP A 65 4.32 15.27 -19.46
N VAL A 66 5.43 15.90 -19.03
CA VAL A 66 6.28 15.36 -17.96
C VAL A 66 5.50 15.26 -16.64
N TYR A 67 4.79 16.30 -16.22
CA TYR A 67 3.97 16.21 -15.00
C TYR A 67 2.83 15.21 -15.13
N ARG A 68 2.19 15.14 -16.30
CA ARG A 68 1.12 14.15 -16.56
C ARG A 68 1.66 12.73 -16.50
N ALA A 69 2.85 12.48 -17.04
CA ALA A 69 3.49 11.17 -17.01
C ALA A 69 3.97 10.78 -15.61
N ALA A 70 4.61 11.70 -14.90
CA ALA A 70 5.22 11.43 -13.59
C ALA A 70 4.18 11.31 -12.46
N ILE A 71 3.24 12.26 -12.35
CA ILE A 71 2.34 12.37 -11.20
C ILE A 71 0.85 12.38 -11.58
N GLN A 72 0.51 12.12 -12.85
CA GLN A 72 -0.87 12.01 -13.34
C GLN A 72 -1.74 13.26 -13.08
N CYS A 73 -1.10 14.43 -12.93
CA CYS A 73 -1.77 15.70 -12.63
C CYS A 73 -1.64 16.69 -13.80
N PRO A 74 -2.68 17.51 -14.07
CA PRO A 74 -2.55 18.61 -15.02
C PRO A 74 -1.64 19.70 -14.48
N CYS A 75 -0.78 20.27 -15.34
CA CYS A 75 0.11 21.36 -14.98
C CYS A 75 -0.28 22.67 -15.69
N GLU A 76 -0.41 23.75 -14.93
CA GLU A 76 -0.44 25.13 -15.45
C GLU A 76 0.90 25.80 -15.16
N MET A 77 1.56 26.28 -16.20
CA MET A 77 2.93 26.82 -16.11
C MET A 77 2.97 28.27 -16.60
N ILE A 78 3.70 29.12 -15.88
CA ILE A 78 4.06 30.47 -16.31
C ILE A 78 5.57 30.65 -16.13
N VAL A 79 6.20 31.30 -17.09
CA VAL A 79 7.62 31.66 -17.02
C VAL A 79 7.76 33.16 -16.77
N ASP A 80 8.71 33.49 -15.90
CA ASP A 80 8.95 34.80 -15.30
C ASP A 80 7.66 35.53 -14.95
N PRO A 81 6.79 34.90 -14.13
CA PRO A 81 5.53 35.50 -13.76
C PRO A 81 5.77 36.76 -12.94
N SER A 82 4.89 37.76 -13.12
CA SER A 82 4.82 38.85 -12.15
C SER A 82 4.22 38.36 -10.85
N ALA A 83 4.50 39.07 -9.75
CA ALA A 83 3.91 38.74 -8.46
C ALA A 83 2.36 38.69 -8.49
N GLN A 84 1.72 39.50 -9.35
CA GLN A 84 0.28 39.48 -9.53
C GLN A 84 -0.19 38.24 -10.30
N ASN A 85 0.56 37.81 -11.32
CA ASN A 85 0.24 36.57 -12.05
C ASN A 85 0.29 35.34 -11.13
N VAL A 86 1.29 35.25 -10.26
CA VAL A 86 1.42 34.17 -9.27
C VAL A 86 0.18 34.12 -8.38
N LEU A 87 -0.17 35.23 -7.73
CA LEU A 87 -1.33 35.28 -6.82
C LEU A 87 -2.66 35.01 -7.55
N ALA A 88 -2.82 35.48 -8.78
CA ALA A 88 -4.01 35.21 -9.58
C ALA A 88 -4.14 33.71 -9.90
N MET A 89 -3.05 33.05 -10.29
CA MET A 89 -3.03 31.61 -10.56
C MET A 89 -3.31 30.78 -9.30
N LEU A 90 -2.71 31.16 -8.17
CA LEU A 90 -2.98 30.51 -6.89
C LEU A 90 -4.46 30.57 -6.53
N ARG A 91 -5.09 31.75 -6.60
CA ARG A 91 -6.54 31.93 -6.31
C ARG A 91 -7.43 31.11 -7.24
N LYS A 92 -7.08 31.03 -8.53
CA LYS A 92 -7.84 30.26 -9.54
C LYS A 92 -7.96 28.78 -9.16
N HIS A 93 -6.92 28.19 -8.56
CA HIS A 93 -6.89 26.75 -8.26
C HIS A 93 -7.17 26.42 -6.79
N ALA A 94 -7.00 27.39 -5.88
CA ALA A 94 -7.11 27.25 -4.43
C ALA A 94 -8.47 26.72 -3.92
N SER A 95 -9.54 26.89 -4.69
CA SER A 95 -10.89 26.46 -4.31
C SER A 95 -11.27 25.12 -4.97
N SER A 96 -11.63 24.14 -4.14
CA SER A 96 -12.22 22.86 -4.55
C SER A 96 -13.10 22.31 -3.43
N MET A 97 -14.16 21.57 -3.78
CA MET A 97 -15.02 20.86 -2.84
C MET A 97 -15.13 19.40 -3.30
N PRO A 98 -14.63 18.42 -2.52
CA PRO A 98 -13.83 18.58 -1.29
C PRO A 98 -12.47 19.27 -1.55
N PRO A 99 -11.80 19.82 -0.51
CA PRO A 99 -10.49 20.46 -0.68
C PRO A 99 -9.45 19.44 -1.14
N GLN A 100 -8.84 19.71 -2.29
CA GLN A 100 -7.77 18.90 -2.88
C GLN A 100 -6.42 19.62 -2.80
N ARG A 101 -5.33 18.85 -2.76
CA ARG A 101 -3.97 19.37 -2.65
C ARG A 101 -3.53 20.03 -3.97
N ILE A 102 -2.75 21.09 -3.87
CA ILE A 102 -2.10 21.73 -5.03
C ILE A 102 -0.59 21.55 -4.89
N LEU A 103 0.06 21.15 -5.99
CA LEU A 103 1.52 21.15 -6.10
C LEU A 103 1.99 22.49 -6.66
N ILE A 104 2.85 23.20 -5.92
CA ILE A 104 3.54 24.41 -6.41
C ILE A 104 4.98 24.05 -6.71
N HIS A 105 5.44 24.30 -7.93
CA HIS A 105 6.84 24.08 -8.30
C HIS A 105 7.48 25.41 -8.69
N TYR A 106 8.37 25.90 -7.83
CA TYR A 106 9.12 27.14 -8.03
C TYR A 106 10.54 26.84 -8.49
N PHE A 107 10.88 27.26 -9.71
CA PHE A 107 12.24 27.22 -10.25
C PHE A 107 12.86 28.61 -10.09
N GLY A 108 13.67 28.80 -9.06
CA GLY A 108 14.24 30.08 -8.66
C GLY A 108 15.63 30.37 -9.19
N HIS A 109 15.97 29.89 -10.39
CA HIS A 109 17.34 29.93 -10.92
C HIS A 109 17.76 31.31 -11.43
N GLY A 110 16.79 32.10 -11.93
CA GLY A 110 17.01 33.44 -12.49
C GLY A 110 16.72 34.58 -11.51
N CYS A 111 16.17 34.30 -10.33
CA CYS A 111 15.78 35.29 -9.33
C CYS A 111 16.80 35.42 -8.19
N HIS A 112 16.60 36.39 -7.29
CA HIS A 112 17.29 36.41 -6.01
C HIS A 112 16.98 35.14 -5.19
N PRO A 113 17.98 34.61 -4.45
CA PRO A 113 17.76 33.51 -3.52
C PRO A 113 16.65 33.84 -2.51
N PRO A 114 15.87 32.85 -2.05
CA PRO A 114 14.93 33.04 -0.95
C PRO A 114 15.64 33.55 0.31
N THR A 115 14.94 34.38 1.08
CA THR A 115 15.49 35.03 2.27
C THR A 115 14.83 34.54 3.55
N GLU A 116 15.54 34.63 4.68
CA GLU A 116 15.09 34.12 5.98
C GLU A 116 13.81 34.80 6.52
N ASP A 117 13.48 35.99 6.01
CA ASP A 117 12.23 36.71 6.29
C ASP A 117 11.00 36.06 5.64
N GLY A 118 11.22 35.02 4.83
CA GLY A 118 10.19 34.23 4.19
C GLY A 118 9.84 34.69 2.78
N SER A 119 10.70 35.48 2.13
CA SER A 119 10.42 35.99 0.79
C SER A 119 10.92 35.06 -0.32
N LEU A 120 10.03 34.77 -1.27
CA LEU A 120 10.33 34.24 -2.60
C LEU A 120 10.31 35.37 -3.62
N TYR A 121 11.21 35.36 -4.60
CA TYR A 121 11.35 36.47 -5.55
C TYR A 121 10.76 36.15 -6.92
N PHE A 122 9.93 37.07 -7.40
CA PHE A 122 9.30 37.04 -8.73
C PHE A 122 9.61 38.35 -9.46
N PHE A 123 8.98 38.58 -10.60
CA PHE A 123 9.22 39.78 -11.40
C PHE A 123 8.16 40.87 -11.16
N SER A 124 8.51 42.11 -11.50
CA SER A 124 7.54 43.16 -11.79
C SER A 124 6.84 42.91 -13.13
N ASP A 125 5.73 43.59 -13.39
CA ASP A 125 4.93 43.38 -14.60
C ASP A 125 5.70 43.76 -15.89
N ASP A 126 6.61 44.74 -15.77
CA ASP A 126 7.58 45.12 -16.80
C ASP A 126 8.89 44.30 -16.76
N ARG A 127 8.99 43.33 -15.83
CA ARG A 127 10.15 42.47 -15.57
C ARG A 127 11.47 43.21 -15.29
N SER A 128 11.40 44.49 -14.94
CA SER A 128 12.56 45.33 -14.65
C SER A 128 13.08 45.20 -13.22
N ARG A 129 12.30 44.65 -12.29
CA ARG A 129 12.67 44.51 -10.87
C ARG A 129 12.23 43.17 -10.31
N TYR A 130 12.98 42.66 -9.33
CA TYR A 130 12.50 41.56 -8.50
C TYR A 130 11.49 42.07 -7.46
N LYS A 131 10.35 41.38 -7.34
CA LYS A 131 9.30 41.63 -6.35
C LYS A 131 9.23 40.44 -5.38
N PRO A 132 9.36 40.65 -4.06
CA PRO A 132 9.19 39.58 -3.08
C PRO A 132 7.71 39.24 -2.87
N ILE A 133 7.39 37.95 -2.74
CA ILE A 133 6.15 37.43 -2.16
C ILE A 133 6.53 36.63 -0.92
N LYS A 134 5.94 36.96 0.22
CA LYS A 134 6.15 36.20 1.45
C LYS A 134 5.41 34.87 1.40
N VAL A 135 6.03 33.80 1.92
CA VAL A 135 5.42 32.47 2.04
C VAL A 135 4.08 32.56 2.77
N ILE A 136 3.97 33.34 3.85
CA ILE A 136 2.70 33.55 4.57
C ILE A 136 1.57 34.06 3.65
N THR A 137 1.89 34.89 2.65
CA THR A 137 0.92 35.39 1.66
C THR A 137 0.49 34.28 0.70
N ILE A 138 1.41 33.38 0.30
CA ILE A 138 1.09 32.20 -0.51
C ILE A 138 0.16 31.27 0.27
N LEU A 139 0.50 30.97 1.53
CA LEU A 139 -0.31 30.10 2.40
C LEU A 139 -1.73 30.68 2.64
N ALA A 140 -1.84 32.00 2.84
CA ALA A 140 -3.14 32.66 2.98
C ALA A 140 -3.96 32.66 1.68
N THR A 141 -3.29 32.70 0.53
CA THR A 141 -3.96 32.67 -0.79
C THR A 141 -4.44 31.27 -1.16
N CYS A 142 -3.80 30.23 -0.64
CA CYS A 142 -4.14 28.82 -0.85
C CYS A 142 -4.54 28.15 0.47
N PRO A 143 -5.82 28.22 0.89
CA PRO A 143 -6.29 27.53 2.09
C PRO A 143 -6.22 26.01 1.97
N CYS A 144 -6.28 25.44 0.76
CA CYS A 144 -6.14 24.00 0.52
C CYS A 144 -4.76 23.45 0.95
N PRO A 145 -4.62 22.13 1.22
CA PRO A 145 -3.33 21.50 1.47
C PRO A 145 -2.34 21.72 0.31
N LEU A 146 -1.05 21.78 0.63
CA LEU A 146 -0.01 22.10 -0.35
C LEU A 146 1.07 21.02 -0.42
N CYS A 147 1.57 20.79 -1.63
CA CYS A 147 2.88 20.21 -1.87
C CYS A 147 3.71 21.29 -2.56
N VAL A 148 4.97 21.51 -2.18
CA VAL A 148 5.80 22.58 -2.73
C VAL A 148 7.19 22.05 -3.08
N ILE A 149 7.65 22.30 -4.30
CA ILE A 149 9.01 22.04 -4.74
C ILE A 149 9.70 23.40 -4.93
N ILE A 150 10.81 23.62 -4.22
CA ILE A 150 11.61 24.84 -4.30
C ILE A 150 12.99 24.48 -4.83
N ASP A 151 13.17 24.63 -6.13
CA ASP A 151 14.45 24.49 -6.81
C ASP A 151 15.15 25.85 -6.88
N ALA A 152 15.86 26.19 -5.81
CA ALA A 152 16.56 27.46 -5.64
C ALA A 152 17.73 27.32 -4.65
N PRO A 153 18.76 28.19 -4.74
CA PRO A 153 19.82 28.24 -3.73
C PRO A 153 19.25 28.69 -2.37
N GLY A 154 19.78 28.17 -1.27
CA GLY A 154 19.36 28.56 0.09
C GLY A 154 17.93 28.20 0.47
N ALA A 155 17.25 27.33 -0.31
CA ALA A 155 15.80 27.13 -0.23
C ALA A 155 15.28 26.72 1.17
N ALA A 156 16.04 25.93 1.93
CA ALA A 156 15.63 25.47 3.26
C ALA A 156 15.53 26.60 4.31
N CYS A 157 15.96 27.83 4.02
CA CYS A 157 15.72 28.98 4.90
C CYS A 157 14.22 29.25 5.12
N LEU A 158 13.35 28.73 4.23
CA LEU A 158 11.91 28.90 4.26
C LEU A 158 11.16 27.89 5.16
N THR A 159 11.82 26.85 5.68
CA THR A 159 11.18 25.74 6.42
C THR A 159 10.25 26.23 7.53
N LYS A 160 10.71 27.17 8.36
CA LYS A 160 9.95 27.73 9.50
C LYS A 160 8.64 28.42 9.08
N HIS A 161 8.59 28.96 7.86
CA HIS A 161 7.41 29.69 7.36
C HIS A 161 6.31 28.73 6.89
N PHE A 162 6.69 27.57 6.33
CA PHE A 162 5.76 26.52 5.92
C PHE A 162 5.23 25.68 7.09
N ALA A 163 5.96 25.64 8.21
CA ALA A 163 5.55 24.89 9.40
C ALA A 163 4.20 25.33 10.00
N SER A 164 3.74 26.54 9.68
CA SER A 164 2.45 27.07 10.13
C SER A 164 1.23 26.37 9.52
N LYS A 165 1.39 25.63 8.42
CA LYS A 165 0.29 24.97 7.71
C LYS A 165 0.32 23.46 7.97
N SER A 166 -0.77 22.94 8.54
CA SER A 166 -0.97 21.50 8.68
C SER A 166 -1.09 20.83 7.31
N ASP A 167 -0.70 19.56 7.23
CA ASP A 167 -0.81 18.75 6.00
C ASP A 167 -0.14 19.42 4.78
N SER A 168 1.13 19.84 4.93
CA SER A 168 1.93 20.41 3.85
C SER A 168 3.24 19.65 3.67
N PHE A 169 3.60 19.40 2.41
CA PHE A 169 4.84 18.72 2.02
C PHE A 169 5.71 19.69 1.23
N ILE A 170 6.96 19.88 1.63
CA ILE A 170 7.86 20.83 0.97
C ILE A 170 9.19 20.14 0.71
N PHE A 171 9.71 20.31 -0.49
CA PHE A 171 10.97 19.75 -0.97
C PHE A 171 11.90 20.91 -1.35
N PHE A 172 13.04 21.00 -0.68
CA PHE A 172 14.04 22.05 -0.87
C PHE A 172 15.28 21.48 -1.54
N ALA A 173 15.75 22.10 -2.62
CA ALA A 173 16.93 21.65 -3.36
C ALA A 173 18.24 21.77 -2.56
N CYS A 174 18.35 22.75 -1.66
CA CYS A 174 19.57 23.09 -0.94
C CYS A 174 19.27 23.46 0.52
N ALA A 175 20.24 23.22 1.41
CA ALA A 175 20.21 23.76 2.77
C ALA A 175 20.27 25.30 2.76
N ALA A 176 19.98 25.95 3.89
CA ALA A 176 19.78 27.40 3.98
C ALA A 176 20.99 28.24 3.51
N SER A 177 22.21 27.72 3.66
CA SER A 177 23.47 28.37 3.28
C SER A 177 24.12 27.78 2.02
N GLU A 178 23.44 26.87 1.32
CA GLU A 178 23.97 26.16 0.16
C GLU A 178 23.55 26.77 -1.16
N MET A 179 24.38 26.60 -2.18
CA MET A 179 24.09 27.00 -3.54
C MET A 179 23.78 25.77 -4.40
N LEU A 180 23.07 25.98 -5.51
CA LEU A 180 22.83 24.91 -6.49
C LEU A 180 24.15 24.39 -7.10
N PRO A 181 24.17 23.15 -7.63
CA PRO A 181 25.35 22.59 -8.27
C PRO A 181 25.91 23.50 -9.36
N MET A 182 27.19 23.87 -9.28
CA MET A 182 27.86 24.71 -10.28
C MET A 182 28.60 23.90 -11.38
N SER A 183 28.43 22.58 -11.40
CA SER A 183 29.09 21.69 -12.37
C SER A 183 28.64 22.00 -13.81
N THR A 184 29.58 22.08 -14.75
CA THR A 184 29.27 22.29 -16.18
C THR A 184 28.57 21.10 -16.82
N ASP A 185 28.74 19.92 -16.23
CA ASP A 185 28.27 18.66 -16.80
C ASP A 185 26.94 18.22 -16.18
N ALA A 186 26.51 18.90 -15.11
CA ALA A 186 25.22 18.66 -14.47
C ALA A 186 24.14 19.49 -15.16
N PRO A 187 22.94 18.92 -15.38
CA PRO A 187 21.76 19.71 -15.71
C PRO A 187 21.54 20.79 -14.64
N LEU A 188 21.11 21.98 -15.06
CA LEU A 188 20.83 23.06 -14.11
C LEU A 188 19.63 22.69 -13.23
N ASP A 189 18.61 22.13 -13.84
CA ASP A 189 17.36 21.59 -13.29
C ASP A 189 17.50 20.22 -12.61
N LEU A 190 18.67 19.91 -12.02
CA LEU A 190 18.98 18.58 -11.50
C LEU A 190 17.99 18.14 -10.41
N PHE A 191 17.65 19.01 -9.45
CA PHE A 191 16.70 18.68 -8.39
C PHE A 191 15.34 18.27 -8.96
N SER A 192 14.74 19.14 -9.78
CA SER A 192 13.46 18.88 -10.43
C SER A 192 13.49 17.64 -11.32
N SER A 193 14.63 17.37 -11.97
CA SER A 193 14.83 16.16 -12.79
C SER A 193 14.85 14.89 -11.93
N CYS A 194 15.49 14.90 -10.75
CA CYS A 194 15.42 13.79 -9.81
C CYS A 194 13.98 13.49 -9.37
N LEU A 195 13.17 14.53 -9.16
CA LEU A 195 11.80 14.39 -8.66
C LEU A 195 10.81 13.89 -9.72
N LEU A 196 10.98 14.30 -10.98
CA LEU A 196 9.97 14.10 -12.04
C LEU A 196 10.41 13.12 -13.14
N THR A 197 11.72 12.95 -13.34
CA THR A 197 12.32 12.02 -14.31
C THR A 197 13.45 11.24 -13.63
N PRO A 198 13.16 10.49 -12.56
CA PRO A 198 14.17 9.83 -11.74
C PRO A 198 14.98 8.80 -12.52
N TYR A 199 14.34 8.05 -13.43
CA TYR A 199 15.03 7.02 -14.22
C TYR A 199 16.09 7.62 -15.14
N GLU A 200 15.74 8.62 -15.93
CA GLU A 200 16.68 9.29 -16.83
C GLU A 200 17.80 9.98 -16.05
N THR A 201 17.47 10.56 -14.89
CA THR A 201 18.46 11.22 -14.02
C THR A 201 19.41 10.21 -13.36
N ALA A 202 18.91 9.07 -12.89
CA ALA A 202 19.73 7.99 -12.33
C ALA A 202 20.65 7.39 -13.40
N LEU A 203 20.15 7.20 -14.63
CA LEU A 203 20.95 6.72 -15.75
C LEU A 203 22.04 7.71 -16.14
N TRP A 204 21.73 9.01 -16.21
CA TRP A 204 22.73 10.06 -16.43
C TRP A 204 23.80 10.07 -15.34
N PHE A 205 23.39 9.97 -14.07
CA PHE A 205 24.30 9.95 -12.93
C PHE A 205 25.25 8.75 -12.98
N HIS A 206 24.73 7.56 -13.29
CA HIS A 206 25.54 6.34 -13.44
C HIS A 206 26.57 6.47 -14.57
N ARG A 207 26.14 6.95 -15.75
CA ARG A 207 27.02 7.17 -16.92
C ARG A 207 28.14 8.16 -16.61
N ARG A 208 27.86 9.19 -15.80
CA ARG A 208 28.86 10.16 -15.34
C ARG A 208 29.99 9.49 -14.55
N HIS A 209 29.69 8.47 -13.76
CA HIS A 209 30.69 7.76 -12.95
C HIS A 209 31.48 6.71 -13.74
N HIS A 210 30.90 6.09 -14.76
CA HIS A 210 31.47 4.90 -15.40
C HIS A 210 31.90 5.05 -16.87
N SER A 211 31.77 6.25 -17.46
CA SER A 211 32.03 6.53 -18.90
C SER A 211 31.12 5.75 -19.85
N ASN A 212 30.74 6.32 -21.00
CA ASN A 212 29.77 5.73 -21.95
C ASN A 212 30.24 4.43 -22.65
N VAL A 213 31.34 3.81 -22.20
CA VAL A 213 31.94 2.62 -22.82
C VAL A 213 31.12 1.34 -22.52
N ILE A 214 30.26 1.38 -21.50
CA ILE A 214 29.56 0.19 -20.98
C ILE A 214 28.31 -0.18 -21.79
N GLU A 215 27.78 0.71 -22.64
CA GLU A 215 26.53 0.45 -23.36
C GLU A 215 26.73 -0.47 -24.55
N GLN A 216 26.20 -1.68 -24.44
CA GLN A 216 26.11 -2.60 -25.58
C GLN A 216 24.87 -2.32 -26.43
N GLU A 217 25.00 -2.49 -27.75
CA GLU A 217 23.85 -2.38 -28.65
C GLU A 217 22.75 -3.37 -28.28
N GLY A 218 21.52 -2.87 -28.15
CA GLY A 218 20.35 -3.69 -27.86
C GLY A 218 20.22 -4.12 -26.39
N CYS A 219 20.88 -3.41 -25.47
CA CYS A 219 20.74 -3.55 -24.03
C CYS A 219 19.31 -3.25 -23.52
N ALA A 220 19.02 -3.68 -22.29
CA ALA A 220 17.68 -3.57 -21.70
C ALA A 220 17.23 -2.12 -21.50
N THR A 221 18.15 -1.20 -21.20
CA THR A 221 17.86 0.23 -21.00
C THR A 221 17.34 0.92 -22.26
N GLN A 222 17.76 0.46 -23.44
CA GLN A 222 17.28 1.00 -24.72
C GLN A 222 15.96 0.36 -25.16
N LYS A 223 15.82 -0.96 -25.01
CA LYS A 223 14.66 -1.72 -25.51
C LYS A 223 13.45 -1.68 -24.58
N SER A 224 13.68 -1.69 -23.26
CA SER A 224 12.63 -1.87 -22.26
C SER A 224 12.79 -0.94 -21.05
N PRO A 225 12.92 0.39 -21.25
CA PRO A 225 13.17 1.35 -20.17
C PRO A 225 12.11 1.33 -19.07
N HIS A 226 10.83 1.09 -19.44
CA HIS A 226 9.72 1.09 -18.48
C HIS A 226 9.84 0.04 -17.38
N ILE A 227 10.42 -1.13 -17.68
CA ILE A 227 10.61 -2.20 -16.68
C ILE A 227 11.70 -1.79 -15.68
N ILE A 228 12.75 -1.15 -16.15
CA ILE A 228 13.87 -0.70 -15.31
C ILE A 228 13.47 0.52 -14.49
N GLN A 229 12.64 1.39 -15.05
CA GLN A 229 12.00 2.48 -14.32
C GLN A 229 11.18 1.92 -13.14
N LYS A 230 10.34 0.91 -13.37
CA LYS A 230 9.59 0.23 -12.29
C LYS A 230 10.52 -0.38 -11.24
N PHE A 231 11.62 -0.99 -11.67
CA PHE A 231 12.61 -1.52 -10.74
C PHE A 231 13.26 -0.42 -9.87
N LEU A 232 13.67 0.70 -10.48
CA LEU A 232 14.19 1.85 -9.74
C LEU A 232 13.18 2.35 -8.72
N GLU A 233 11.94 2.56 -9.15
CA GLU A 233 10.83 3.01 -8.31
C GLU A 233 10.64 2.13 -7.07
N THR A 234 10.73 0.79 -7.25
CA THR A 234 10.67 -0.16 -6.14
C THR A 234 11.88 -0.06 -5.20
N ILE A 235 13.09 0.18 -5.72
CA ILE A 235 14.28 0.38 -4.88
C ILE A 235 14.17 1.68 -4.07
N LEU A 236 13.71 2.77 -4.68
CA LEU A 236 13.49 4.04 -4.00
C LEU A 236 12.44 3.90 -2.88
N GLU A 237 11.38 3.13 -3.13
CA GLU A 237 10.37 2.79 -2.12
C GLU A 237 10.96 1.95 -0.99
N ALA A 238 11.77 0.92 -1.28
CA ALA A 238 12.42 0.09 -0.27
C ALA A 238 13.36 0.90 0.64
N ILE A 239 14.17 1.79 0.06
CA ILE A 239 15.04 2.70 0.82
C ILE A 239 14.21 3.62 1.74
N LEU A 240 13.12 4.19 1.23
CA LEU A 240 12.24 5.06 2.01
C LEU A 240 11.53 4.28 3.12
N PHE A 241 11.07 3.06 2.83
CA PHE A 241 10.36 2.20 3.78
C PHE A 241 11.24 1.80 4.96
N ASP A 242 12.51 1.49 4.70
CA ASP A 242 13.49 1.15 5.73
C ASP A 242 13.91 2.36 6.58
N SER A 243 14.28 3.46 5.90
CA SER A 243 14.93 4.58 6.57
C SER A 243 13.98 5.39 7.47
N GLN A 244 12.69 5.45 7.12
CA GLN A 244 11.71 6.30 7.78
C GLN A 244 10.86 5.53 8.80
N SER A 245 10.36 6.22 9.83
CA SER A 245 9.39 5.61 10.75
C SER A 245 8.06 5.38 10.05
N GLN A 246 7.29 4.40 10.52
CA GLN A 246 5.96 4.08 9.98
C GLN A 246 5.07 5.32 9.82
N SER A 247 4.96 6.14 10.88
CA SER A 247 4.16 7.37 10.85
C SER A 247 4.58 8.39 9.78
N VAL A 248 5.88 8.45 9.45
CA VAL A 248 6.40 9.36 8.43
C VAL A 248 6.18 8.77 7.05
N PHE A 249 6.52 7.49 6.86
CA PHE A 249 6.30 6.78 5.59
C PHE A 249 4.83 6.87 5.16
N ASP A 250 3.91 6.47 6.05
CA ASP A 250 2.47 6.43 5.77
C ASP A 250 1.98 7.82 5.36
N LYS A 251 2.44 8.87 6.05
CA LYS A 251 2.07 10.26 5.75
C LYS A 251 2.45 10.69 4.32
N PHE A 252 3.62 10.31 3.83
CA PHE A 252 4.03 10.61 2.45
C PHE A 252 3.41 9.66 1.42
N HIS A 253 3.02 8.45 1.84
CA HIS A 253 2.42 7.42 0.99
C HIS A 253 0.94 7.70 0.66
N LEU A 254 0.20 8.39 1.55
CA LEU A 254 -1.23 8.66 1.40
C LEU A 254 -1.65 9.33 0.08
N ASP A 255 -0.84 10.25 -0.46
CA ASP A 255 -1.11 10.91 -1.74
C ASP A 255 -0.14 10.38 -2.81
N PRO A 256 -0.63 9.66 -3.85
CA PRO A 256 0.23 9.05 -4.87
C PRO A 256 1.16 10.04 -5.60
N SER A 257 0.72 11.29 -5.76
CA SER A 257 1.53 12.34 -6.39
C SER A 257 2.68 12.77 -5.48
N VAL A 258 2.40 12.97 -4.19
CA VAL A 258 3.41 13.28 -3.18
C VAL A 258 4.38 12.11 -3.05
N PHE A 259 3.88 10.88 -2.99
CA PHE A 259 4.71 9.68 -2.87
C PHE A 259 5.67 9.53 -4.05
N THR A 260 5.22 9.81 -5.27
CA THR A 260 6.09 9.78 -6.47
C THR A 260 7.20 10.83 -6.39
N ILE A 261 6.88 12.05 -5.94
CA ILE A 261 7.89 13.10 -5.71
C ILE A 261 8.87 12.66 -4.61
N THR A 262 8.38 12.07 -3.53
CA THR A 262 9.20 11.57 -2.42
C THR A 262 10.18 10.49 -2.88
N ARG A 263 9.74 9.54 -3.71
CA ARG A 263 10.65 8.55 -4.32
C ARG A 263 11.77 9.23 -5.11
N GLY A 264 11.43 10.22 -5.95
CA GLY A 264 12.43 11.03 -6.64
C GLY A 264 13.34 11.83 -5.70
N PHE A 265 12.86 12.24 -4.53
CA PHE A 265 13.65 12.92 -3.51
C PHE A 265 14.70 12.00 -2.87
N VAL A 266 14.40 10.71 -2.70
CA VAL A 266 15.39 9.69 -2.29
C VAL A 266 16.60 9.71 -3.25
N LEU A 267 16.34 9.72 -4.56
CA LEU A 267 17.38 9.87 -5.57
C LEU A 267 18.09 11.23 -5.49
N ALA A 268 17.35 12.31 -5.26
CA ALA A 268 17.92 13.65 -5.13
C ALA A 268 18.94 13.72 -3.99
N GLN A 269 18.65 13.13 -2.82
CA GLN A 269 19.59 13.08 -1.70
C GLN A 269 20.91 12.38 -2.07
N ARG A 270 20.83 11.24 -2.77
CA ARG A 270 22.04 10.53 -3.24
C ARG A 270 22.87 11.37 -4.20
N ILE A 271 22.23 11.92 -5.24
CA ILE A 271 22.94 12.66 -6.30
C ILE A 271 23.51 13.97 -5.74
N TYR A 272 22.75 14.72 -4.95
CA TYR A 272 23.21 15.98 -4.37
C TYR A 272 24.34 15.78 -3.36
N ASN A 273 24.34 14.69 -2.61
CA ASN A 273 25.45 14.33 -1.72
C ASN A 273 26.78 14.20 -2.47
N SER A 274 26.77 13.72 -3.74
CA SER A 274 27.99 13.69 -4.58
C SER A 274 28.55 15.07 -4.93
N PHE A 275 27.73 16.12 -4.82
CA PHE A 275 28.10 17.52 -5.00
C PHE A 275 28.31 18.25 -3.65
N ASN A 276 28.31 17.53 -2.52
CA ASN A 276 28.32 18.08 -1.16
C ASN A 276 27.15 19.05 -0.88
N LEU A 277 25.97 18.73 -1.40
CA LEU A 277 24.74 19.49 -1.18
C LEU A 277 23.71 18.63 -0.44
N HIS A 278 22.88 19.27 0.38
CA HIS A 278 21.97 18.61 1.32
C HIS A 278 20.53 19.07 1.08
N PRO A 279 19.82 18.45 0.12
CA PRO A 279 18.40 18.72 -0.07
C PRO A 279 17.63 18.23 1.17
N SER A 280 16.53 18.92 1.49
CA SER A 280 15.76 18.69 2.71
C SER A 280 14.26 18.77 2.45
N THR A 281 13.46 18.30 3.40
CA THR A 281 12.01 18.32 3.31
C THR A 281 11.34 18.87 4.57
N PHE A 282 10.09 19.27 4.42
CA PHE A 282 9.16 19.44 5.53
C PHE A 282 7.88 18.64 5.23
N PRO A 283 7.44 17.69 6.08
CA PRO A 283 8.14 17.16 7.26
C PRO A 283 9.53 16.61 6.92
N GLU A 284 10.45 16.63 7.89
CA GLU A 284 11.83 16.20 7.68
C GLU A 284 11.91 14.68 7.44
N LEU A 285 12.64 14.29 6.40
CA LEU A 285 12.99 12.91 6.11
C LEU A 285 14.44 12.65 6.52
N LYS A 286 14.71 11.49 7.12
CA LYS A 286 16.09 11.07 7.43
C LYS A 286 16.90 10.94 6.14
N ASN A 287 18.21 11.16 6.23
CA ASN A 287 19.11 11.07 5.10
C ASN A 287 19.22 9.63 4.57
N MET A 288 18.96 9.46 3.27
CA MET A 288 18.98 8.18 2.54
C MET A 288 20.13 8.08 1.51
N SER A 289 21.06 9.05 1.49
CA SER A 289 22.08 9.16 0.44
C SER A 289 23.05 7.97 0.38
N ASN A 290 23.35 7.36 1.54
CA ASN A 290 24.37 6.32 1.69
C ASN A 290 23.77 4.93 2.02
N HIS A 291 22.50 4.71 1.68
CA HIS A 291 21.80 3.45 1.95
C HIS A 291 22.37 2.27 1.13
N ASP A 292 22.50 1.08 1.72
CA ASP A 292 23.15 -0.08 1.09
C ASP A 292 22.46 -0.55 -0.20
N LEU A 293 21.13 -0.45 -0.27
CA LEU A 293 20.34 -0.77 -1.47
C LEU A 293 20.72 0.02 -2.73
N TRP A 294 21.44 1.14 -2.59
CA TRP A 294 22.02 1.81 -3.74
C TRP A 294 23.02 0.94 -4.50
N GLY A 295 23.80 0.11 -3.80
CA GLY A 295 24.70 -0.85 -4.43
C GLY A 295 23.96 -1.92 -5.24
N MET A 296 22.76 -2.31 -4.77
CA MET A 296 21.89 -3.23 -5.53
C MET A 296 21.36 -2.56 -6.80
N TRP A 297 20.94 -1.29 -6.74
CA TRP A 297 20.56 -0.53 -7.92
C TRP A 297 21.71 -0.42 -8.93
N ASP A 298 22.92 -0.05 -8.48
CA ASP A 298 24.07 0.13 -9.38
C ASP A 298 24.43 -1.19 -10.08
N THR A 299 24.48 -2.28 -9.32
CA THR A 299 24.77 -3.62 -9.87
C THR A 299 23.71 -4.07 -10.88
N ALA A 300 22.44 -3.82 -10.57
CA ALA A 300 21.35 -4.15 -11.47
C ALA A 300 21.38 -3.29 -12.73
N LEU A 301 21.68 -1.99 -12.61
CA LEU A 301 21.80 -1.09 -13.73
C LEU A 301 22.94 -1.48 -14.66
N ASP A 302 24.09 -1.90 -14.11
CA ASP A 302 25.18 -2.48 -14.91
C ASP A 302 24.73 -3.72 -15.68
N CYS A 303 23.93 -4.59 -15.06
CA CYS A 303 23.34 -5.74 -15.75
C CYS A 303 22.41 -5.30 -16.89
N PHE A 304 21.58 -4.29 -16.68
CA PHE A 304 20.65 -3.78 -17.69
C PHE A 304 21.36 -3.06 -18.85
N LEU A 305 22.52 -2.45 -18.61
CA LEU A 305 23.34 -1.77 -19.62
C LEU A 305 24.17 -2.73 -20.47
N THR A 306 24.54 -3.88 -19.92
CA THR A 306 25.48 -4.83 -20.54
C THR A 306 24.82 -6.09 -21.11
N MET A 307 23.53 -6.34 -20.81
CA MET A 307 22.84 -7.57 -21.20
C MET A 307 21.41 -7.33 -21.71
N PRO A 308 20.85 -8.29 -22.48
CA PRO A 308 19.42 -8.29 -22.82
C PRO A 308 18.53 -8.43 -21.58
N LEU A 309 17.28 -7.95 -21.69
CA LEU A 309 16.32 -7.89 -20.58
C LEU A 309 16.16 -9.23 -19.85
N GLU A 310 15.86 -10.32 -20.56
CA GLU A 310 15.61 -11.64 -19.96
C GLU A 310 16.78 -12.11 -19.10
N ARG A 311 18.00 -12.02 -19.63
CA ARG A 311 19.23 -12.40 -18.91
C ARG A 311 19.49 -11.47 -17.73
N SER A 312 19.27 -10.17 -17.90
CA SER A 312 19.45 -9.19 -16.83
C SER A 312 18.47 -9.44 -15.67
N LEU A 313 17.18 -9.66 -15.95
CA LEU A 313 16.16 -9.93 -14.93
C LEU A 313 16.46 -11.24 -14.18
N SER A 314 16.85 -12.30 -14.90
CA SER A 314 17.27 -13.55 -14.27
C SER A 314 18.47 -13.35 -13.36
N THR A 315 19.47 -12.59 -13.79
CA THR A 315 20.67 -12.30 -13.00
C THR A 315 20.33 -11.49 -11.75
N VAL A 316 19.56 -10.41 -11.91
CA VAL A 316 19.13 -9.52 -10.81
C VAL A 316 18.26 -10.28 -9.81
N PHE A 317 17.32 -11.11 -10.27
CA PHE A 317 16.52 -11.97 -9.41
C PHE A 317 17.40 -12.95 -8.63
N ASN A 318 18.31 -13.66 -9.29
CA ASN A 318 19.21 -14.61 -8.61
C ASN A 318 20.09 -13.93 -7.55
N LEU A 319 20.62 -12.73 -7.84
CA LEU A 319 21.39 -11.95 -6.88
C LEU A 319 20.53 -11.56 -5.68
N PHE A 320 19.32 -11.04 -5.93
CA PHE A 320 18.36 -10.69 -4.89
C PHE A 320 17.97 -11.89 -4.03
N SER A 321 17.50 -12.97 -4.65
CA SER A 321 17.07 -14.19 -3.96
C SER A 321 18.20 -14.80 -3.13
N LYS A 322 19.43 -14.83 -3.65
CA LYS A 322 20.59 -15.34 -2.91
C LYS A 322 20.97 -14.43 -1.75
N SER A 323 20.90 -13.11 -1.93
CA SER A 323 21.16 -12.16 -0.85
C SER A 323 20.11 -12.32 0.26
N PHE A 324 18.83 -12.32 -0.10
CA PHE A 324 17.72 -12.45 0.84
C PHE A 324 17.72 -13.79 1.58
N ALA A 325 18.03 -14.89 0.89
CA ALA A 325 18.10 -16.22 1.54
C ALA A 325 19.22 -16.31 2.59
N ASN A 326 20.33 -15.59 2.41
CA ASN A 326 21.44 -15.58 3.36
C ASN A 326 21.27 -14.51 4.45
N PHE A 327 20.68 -13.36 4.10
CA PHE A 327 20.52 -12.20 4.97
C PHE A 327 19.09 -11.65 4.83
N PRO A 328 18.08 -12.36 5.36
CA PRO A 328 16.70 -11.94 5.20
C PRO A 328 16.41 -10.73 6.10
N THR A 329 15.96 -9.64 5.48
CA THR A 329 15.60 -8.39 6.17
C THR A 329 14.22 -7.90 5.75
N THR A 330 13.51 -7.26 6.67
CA THR A 330 12.21 -6.63 6.42
C THR A 330 12.29 -5.47 5.40
N ASP A 331 13.47 -4.90 5.26
CA ASP A 331 13.77 -3.65 4.57
C ASP A 331 13.72 -3.86 3.05
N THR A 332 13.95 -5.10 2.63
CA THR A 332 13.92 -5.53 1.24
C THR A 332 12.55 -6.02 0.79
N LEU A 333 11.56 -6.09 1.69
CA LEU A 333 10.23 -6.61 1.37
C LEU A 333 9.59 -5.88 0.17
N PRO A 334 9.63 -4.53 0.05
CA PRO A 334 9.06 -3.86 -1.10
C PRO A 334 9.65 -4.31 -2.44
N ILE A 335 10.89 -4.82 -2.48
CA ILE A 335 11.54 -5.33 -3.71
C ILE A 335 10.79 -6.53 -4.29
N PHE A 336 10.15 -7.36 -3.46
CA PHE A 336 9.33 -8.47 -3.95
C PHE A 336 8.19 -7.98 -4.84
N SER A 337 7.61 -6.79 -4.60
CA SER A 337 6.53 -6.22 -5.42
C SER A 337 6.89 -6.13 -6.90
N PHE A 338 8.15 -5.85 -7.22
CA PHE A 338 8.65 -5.84 -8.59
C PHE A 338 8.59 -7.24 -9.19
N PHE A 339 9.17 -8.24 -8.51
CA PHE A 339 9.26 -9.60 -9.02
C PHE A 339 7.90 -10.32 -9.11
N MET A 340 6.92 -9.93 -8.29
CA MET A 340 5.53 -10.40 -8.40
C MET A 340 4.90 -10.08 -9.76
N ASN A 341 5.38 -9.05 -10.45
CA ASN A 341 4.89 -8.64 -11.77
C ASN A 341 5.77 -9.14 -12.92
N THR A 342 6.61 -10.14 -12.67
CA THR A 342 7.54 -10.73 -13.66
C THR A 342 7.35 -12.23 -13.79
N ASP A 343 8.08 -12.87 -14.71
CA ASP A 343 8.09 -14.32 -14.87
C ASP A 343 8.56 -15.08 -13.62
N PHE A 344 9.23 -14.39 -12.68
CA PHE A 344 9.75 -14.94 -11.42
C PHE A 344 8.74 -14.93 -10.26
N HIS A 345 7.49 -14.49 -10.47
CA HIS A 345 6.48 -14.31 -9.42
C HIS A 345 6.36 -15.54 -8.51
N ARG A 346 6.26 -16.76 -9.05
CA ARG A 346 6.08 -17.98 -8.24
C ARG A 346 7.23 -18.26 -7.28
N ASP A 347 8.46 -18.00 -7.71
CA ASP A 347 9.64 -18.26 -6.88
C ASP A 347 9.82 -17.13 -5.86
N ALA A 348 9.50 -15.89 -6.24
CA ALA A 348 9.44 -14.76 -5.32
C ALA A 348 8.39 -14.99 -4.21
N GLU A 349 7.18 -15.45 -4.56
CA GLU A 349 6.11 -15.82 -3.62
C GLU A 349 6.55 -16.89 -2.63
N LYS A 350 7.21 -17.96 -3.11
CA LYS A 350 7.69 -19.04 -2.22
C LYS A 350 8.74 -18.56 -1.23
N ILE A 351 9.71 -17.78 -1.71
CA ILE A 351 10.76 -17.21 -0.85
C ILE A 351 10.13 -16.31 0.22
N LEU A 352 9.22 -15.43 -0.21
CA LEU A 352 8.53 -14.50 0.67
C LEU A 352 7.65 -15.21 1.70
N LEU A 353 6.81 -16.16 1.27
CA LEU A 353 5.95 -16.93 2.18
C LEU A 353 6.78 -17.69 3.22
N ASN A 354 7.85 -18.35 2.78
CA ASN A 354 8.74 -19.09 3.68
C ASN A 354 9.41 -18.17 4.72
N TYR A 355 9.70 -16.91 4.37
CA TYR A 355 10.23 -15.93 5.33
C TYR A 355 9.16 -15.49 6.33
N ILE A 356 7.99 -15.01 5.86
CA ILE A 356 6.95 -14.49 6.76
C ILE A 356 6.32 -15.56 7.65
N ASP A 357 6.38 -16.84 7.24
CA ASP A 357 5.87 -17.96 8.03
C ASP A 357 6.87 -18.45 9.09
N LYS A 358 8.14 -18.02 9.00
CA LYS A 358 9.22 -18.41 9.94
C LYS A 358 9.66 -17.28 10.86
N THR A 359 9.45 -16.04 10.46
CA THR A 359 9.97 -14.86 11.18
C THR A 359 8.82 -14.11 11.86
N GLU A 360 8.93 -13.95 13.18
CA GLU A 360 7.98 -13.14 13.96
C GLU A 360 7.93 -11.69 13.45
N ASN A 361 6.72 -11.09 13.45
CA ASN A 361 6.45 -9.72 13.00
C ASN A 361 6.73 -9.41 11.51
N ALA A 362 7.31 -10.34 10.74
CA ALA A 362 7.56 -10.15 9.32
C ALA A 362 6.25 -9.96 8.53
N ALA A 363 5.18 -10.68 8.90
CA ALA A 363 3.86 -10.53 8.29
C ALA A 363 3.22 -9.16 8.57
N SER A 364 3.41 -8.59 9.78
CA SER A 364 2.97 -7.22 10.11
C SER A 364 3.67 -6.19 9.23
N THR A 365 5.00 -6.35 9.07
CA THR A 365 5.78 -5.43 8.23
C THR A 365 5.39 -5.57 6.76
N LEU A 366 5.17 -6.80 6.28
CA LEU A 366 4.73 -7.06 4.91
C LEU A 366 3.36 -6.42 4.61
N ALA A 367 2.43 -6.46 5.56
CA ALA A 367 1.09 -5.90 5.40
C ALA A 367 1.08 -4.38 5.14
N ARG A 368 2.18 -3.68 5.49
CA ARG A 368 2.37 -2.25 5.21
C ARG A 368 2.89 -1.95 3.79
N THR A 369 3.29 -2.97 3.05
CA THR A 369 3.77 -2.83 1.67
C THR A 369 2.59 -2.91 0.69
N SER A 370 2.83 -2.57 -0.58
CA SER A 370 1.83 -2.72 -1.65
C SER A 370 1.59 -4.18 -2.10
N ILE A 371 2.32 -5.16 -1.53
CA ILE A 371 2.27 -6.56 -1.96
C ILE A 371 0.89 -7.21 -1.78
N PRO A 372 0.18 -7.05 -0.64
CA PRO A 372 -1.16 -7.63 -0.49
C PRO A 372 -2.14 -7.15 -1.55
N ASP A 373 -2.10 -5.86 -1.89
CA ASP A 373 -2.96 -5.25 -2.91
C ASP A 373 -2.61 -5.77 -4.31
N ILE A 374 -1.31 -5.86 -4.64
CA ILE A 374 -0.83 -6.42 -5.92
C ILE A 374 -1.33 -7.86 -6.09
N ILE A 375 -1.25 -8.68 -5.04
CA ILE A 375 -1.73 -10.07 -5.09
C ILE A 375 -3.25 -10.12 -5.23
N ALA A 376 -3.98 -9.32 -4.45
CA ALA A 376 -5.45 -9.27 -4.49
C ALA A 376 -5.99 -8.83 -5.86
N MET A 377 -5.26 -7.98 -6.58
CA MET A 377 -5.59 -7.50 -7.92
C MET A 377 -5.05 -8.40 -9.05
N SER A 378 -4.28 -9.45 -8.73
CA SER A 378 -3.68 -10.34 -9.72
C SER A 378 -4.74 -11.08 -10.55
N GLU A 379 -4.52 -11.21 -11.86
CA GLU A 379 -5.43 -11.95 -12.74
C GLU A 379 -5.39 -13.47 -12.51
N ARG A 380 -4.24 -13.99 -12.07
CA ARG A 380 -4.00 -15.43 -11.88
C ARG A 380 -3.20 -15.68 -10.60
N PRO A 381 -3.79 -15.42 -9.41
CA PRO A 381 -3.08 -15.59 -8.15
C PRO A 381 -2.76 -17.08 -7.90
N SER A 382 -1.58 -17.34 -7.34
CA SER A 382 -1.20 -18.68 -6.88
C SER A 382 -1.74 -18.93 -5.47
N ALA A 383 -1.80 -20.21 -5.06
CA ALA A 383 -2.18 -20.54 -3.68
C ALA A 383 -1.19 -19.92 -2.67
N THR A 384 0.11 -19.91 -2.99
CA THR A 384 1.16 -19.29 -2.17
C THR A 384 0.92 -17.80 -2.01
N ALA A 385 0.57 -17.09 -3.09
CA ALA A 385 0.29 -15.66 -3.06
C ALA A 385 -0.93 -15.35 -2.16
N LEU A 386 -2.01 -16.10 -2.29
CA LEU A 386 -3.21 -15.91 -1.46
C LEU A 386 -2.93 -16.22 0.02
N VAL A 387 -2.13 -17.24 0.34
CA VAL A 387 -1.73 -17.50 1.73
C VAL A 387 -0.89 -16.35 2.32
N ILE A 388 -0.08 -15.65 1.50
CA ILE A 388 0.61 -14.42 1.93
C ILE A 388 -0.43 -13.36 2.34
N VAL A 389 -1.46 -13.16 1.52
CA VAL A 389 -2.56 -12.22 1.82
C VAL A 389 -3.28 -12.63 3.12
N ALA A 390 -3.65 -13.91 3.28
CA ALA A 390 -4.28 -14.43 4.49
C ALA A 390 -3.47 -14.08 5.75
N LYS A 391 -2.14 -14.28 5.70
CA LYS A 391 -1.24 -13.91 6.80
C LYS A 391 -1.30 -12.43 7.12
N THR A 392 -1.24 -11.56 6.12
CA THR A 392 -1.30 -10.11 6.34
C THR A 392 -2.63 -9.66 6.93
N ILE A 393 -3.76 -10.17 6.44
CA ILE A 393 -5.10 -9.89 6.98
C ILE A 393 -5.21 -10.36 8.44
N SER A 394 -4.67 -11.54 8.74
CA SER A 394 -4.75 -12.13 10.09
C SER A 394 -4.05 -11.30 11.16
N VAL A 395 -2.97 -10.60 10.78
CA VAL A 395 -2.13 -9.78 11.67
C VAL A 395 -2.67 -8.38 11.81
N GLU A 396 -2.78 -7.62 10.71
CA GLU A 396 -3.14 -6.20 10.76
C GLU A 396 -4.64 -5.95 10.85
N LYS A 397 -5.48 -6.96 10.62
CA LYS A 397 -6.95 -6.82 10.59
C LYS A 397 -7.42 -5.80 9.55
N VAL A 398 -6.66 -5.66 8.46
CA VAL A 398 -7.00 -4.84 7.29
C VAL A 398 -7.16 -5.75 6.08
N THR A 399 -8.19 -5.49 5.27
CA THR A 399 -8.47 -6.25 4.05
C THR A 399 -7.97 -5.49 2.82
N PRO A 400 -7.26 -6.15 1.87
CA PRO A 400 -6.91 -5.56 0.57
C PRO A 400 -8.09 -5.58 -0.41
N PHE A 401 -9.18 -6.28 -0.09
CA PHE A 401 -10.35 -6.35 -0.94
C PHE A 401 -11.28 -5.14 -0.74
N GLU A 402 -11.80 -4.65 -1.86
CA GLU A 402 -12.80 -3.59 -1.95
C GLU A 402 -14.14 -4.14 -2.48
N ASN A 403 -15.19 -3.31 -2.44
CA ASN A 403 -16.53 -3.69 -2.93
C ASN A 403 -16.57 -4.14 -4.40
N TYR A 404 -15.58 -3.79 -5.22
CA TYR A 404 -15.51 -4.14 -6.64
C TYR A 404 -14.30 -5.02 -6.99
N SER A 405 -13.67 -5.66 -6.00
CA SER A 405 -12.60 -6.62 -6.26
C SER A 405 -13.07 -7.75 -7.17
N SER A 406 -12.23 -8.11 -8.15
CA SER A 406 -12.56 -9.06 -9.22
C SER A 406 -12.64 -10.52 -8.77
N LEU A 407 -12.09 -10.86 -7.60
CA LEU A 407 -12.06 -12.22 -7.01
C LEU A 407 -11.67 -13.30 -8.04
N THR A 408 -10.61 -13.01 -8.79
CA THR A 408 -10.13 -13.80 -9.94
C THR A 408 -9.80 -15.26 -9.61
N PHE A 409 -9.43 -15.54 -8.35
CA PHE A 409 -9.14 -16.91 -7.88
C PHE A 409 -10.30 -17.90 -8.14
N THR A 410 -11.54 -17.43 -8.20
CA THR A 410 -12.74 -18.25 -8.48
C THR A 410 -12.72 -18.92 -9.85
N GLN A 411 -11.95 -18.39 -10.79
CA GLN A 411 -11.77 -18.95 -12.14
C GLN A 411 -10.76 -20.10 -12.18
N SER A 412 -10.00 -20.30 -11.11
CA SER A 412 -8.99 -21.35 -11.02
C SER A 412 -9.62 -22.73 -10.91
N LYS A 413 -8.97 -23.72 -11.54
CA LYS A 413 -9.31 -25.15 -11.37
C LYS A 413 -8.52 -25.81 -10.25
N ASP A 414 -7.48 -25.13 -9.73
CA ASP A 414 -6.63 -25.65 -8.68
C ASP A 414 -7.34 -25.56 -7.31
N PRO A 415 -7.60 -26.69 -6.64
CA PRO A 415 -8.14 -26.71 -5.28
C PRO A 415 -7.38 -25.83 -4.29
N GLY A 416 -6.05 -25.78 -4.37
CA GLY A 416 -5.23 -25.02 -3.44
C GLY A 416 -5.49 -23.52 -3.56
N VAL A 417 -5.63 -23.03 -4.79
CA VAL A 417 -5.96 -21.62 -5.09
C VAL A 417 -7.36 -21.28 -4.57
N LEU A 418 -8.35 -22.15 -4.81
CA LEU A 418 -9.72 -21.93 -4.33
C LEU A 418 -9.80 -21.93 -2.80
N LYS A 419 -9.13 -22.86 -2.12
CA LYS A 419 -9.04 -22.90 -0.66
C LYS A 419 -8.41 -21.64 -0.09
N ALA A 420 -7.28 -21.20 -0.65
CA ALA A 420 -6.58 -20.01 -0.17
C ALA A 420 -7.41 -18.74 -0.42
N GLY A 421 -8.10 -18.64 -1.55
CA GLY A 421 -9.01 -17.52 -1.82
C GLY A 421 -10.25 -17.51 -0.92
N PHE A 422 -10.82 -18.68 -0.59
CA PHE A 422 -11.90 -18.76 0.40
C PHE A 422 -11.42 -18.38 1.80
N LEU A 423 -10.21 -18.78 2.18
CA LEU A 423 -9.57 -18.36 3.43
C LEU A 423 -9.45 -16.83 3.50
N ASP A 424 -8.92 -16.19 2.47
CA ASP A 424 -8.80 -14.73 2.37
C ASP A 424 -10.16 -14.04 2.57
N VAL A 425 -11.19 -14.52 1.87
CA VAL A 425 -12.53 -13.95 1.98
C VAL A 425 -13.14 -14.18 3.37
N CYS A 426 -12.95 -15.36 3.98
CA CYS A 426 -13.39 -15.61 5.36
C CYS A 426 -12.77 -14.60 6.34
N LEU A 427 -11.46 -14.36 6.24
CA LEU A 427 -10.77 -13.39 7.08
C LEU A 427 -11.28 -11.97 6.80
N SER A 428 -11.40 -11.57 5.54
CA SER A 428 -11.89 -10.23 5.17
C SER A 428 -13.34 -9.98 5.56
N MET A 429 -14.22 -10.98 5.46
CA MET A 429 -15.61 -10.90 5.90
C MET A 429 -15.70 -10.69 7.41
N SER A 430 -14.80 -11.28 8.21
CA SER A 430 -14.80 -11.05 9.67
C SER A 430 -14.50 -9.61 10.05
N LEU A 431 -13.87 -8.85 9.15
CA LEU A 431 -13.42 -7.47 9.38
C LEU A 431 -14.35 -6.43 8.75
N SER A 432 -14.95 -6.76 7.61
CA SER A 432 -15.66 -5.81 6.76
C SER A 432 -16.95 -6.40 6.17
N ASN A 433 -17.93 -5.53 5.94
CA ASN A 433 -19.20 -5.88 5.31
C ASN A 433 -19.17 -5.52 3.81
N LEU A 434 -18.47 -6.34 3.02
CA LEU A 434 -18.41 -6.19 1.57
C LEU A 434 -19.51 -7.00 0.89
N ASN A 435 -20.33 -6.34 0.08
CA ASN A 435 -21.49 -6.97 -0.59
C ASN A 435 -21.08 -7.86 -1.78
N SER A 436 -19.87 -7.70 -2.31
CA SER A 436 -19.34 -8.44 -3.47
C SER A 436 -19.25 -9.94 -3.23
N PHE A 437 -19.03 -10.38 -1.98
CA PHE A 437 -18.84 -11.78 -1.64
C PHE A 437 -20.10 -12.64 -1.75
N SER A 438 -21.28 -12.03 -1.81
CA SER A 438 -22.57 -12.71 -2.00
C SER A 438 -22.59 -13.65 -3.23
N LYS A 439 -21.85 -13.31 -4.29
CA LYS A 439 -21.72 -14.10 -5.52
C LYS A 439 -20.97 -15.42 -5.33
N LEU A 440 -20.25 -15.59 -4.22
CA LEU A 440 -19.44 -16.77 -3.95
C LEU A 440 -20.26 -17.96 -3.45
N MET A 441 -21.51 -17.77 -3.02
CA MET A 441 -22.33 -18.87 -2.49
C MET A 441 -22.40 -20.07 -3.45
N THR A 442 -22.67 -19.83 -4.74
CA THR A 442 -22.71 -20.89 -5.75
C THR A 442 -21.36 -21.61 -5.89
N VAL A 443 -20.25 -20.85 -5.88
CA VAL A 443 -18.91 -21.43 -6.00
C VAL A 443 -18.56 -22.28 -4.77
N CYS A 444 -18.97 -21.85 -3.57
CA CYS A 444 -18.80 -22.61 -2.33
C CYS A 444 -19.53 -23.97 -2.40
N VAL A 445 -20.75 -23.99 -2.93
CA VAL A 445 -21.55 -25.21 -3.12
C VAL A 445 -20.90 -26.12 -4.16
N ASP A 446 -20.62 -25.60 -5.35
CA ASP A 446 -20.04 -26.37 -6.47
C ASP A 446 -18.69 -27.03 -6.11
N LYS A 447 -17.95 -26.41 -5.18
CA LYS A 447 -16.61 -26.85 -4.75
C LYS A 447 -16.56 -27.37 -3.32
N ALA A 448 -17.71 -27.66 -2.70
CA ALA A 448 -17.82 -28.05 -1.30
C ALA A 448 -16.87 -29.20 -0.91
N ASN A 449 -16.93 -30.32 -1.62
CA ASN A 449 -16.15 -31.53 -1.30
C ASN A 449 -14.63 -31.33 -1.34
N VAL A 450 -14.16 -30.41 -2.20
CA VAL A 450 -12.74 -30.23 -2.49
C VAL A 450 -12.14 -29.11 -1.64
N CYS A 451 -12.94 -28.08 -1.33
CA CYS A 451 -12.47 -26.85 -0.69
C CYS A 451 -12.87 -26.71 0.80
N CYS A 452 -13.50 -27.73 1.39
CA CYS A 452 -13.68 -27.76 2.85
C CYS A 452 -12.31 -27.84 3.56
N PRO A 453 -12.16 -27.20 4.74
CA PRO A 453 -13.20 -26.56 5.56
C PRO A 453 -13.59 -25.12 5.15
N TYR A 454 -12.78 -24.45 4.33
CA TYR A 454 -12.94 -23.02 4.01
C TYR A 454 -14.24 -22.71 3.27
N SER A 455 -14.66 -23.57 2.33
CA SER A 455 -15.92 -23.36 1.60
C SER A 455 -17.16 -23.45 2.51
N ALA A 456 -17.16 -24.36 3.49
CA ALA A 456 -18.26 -24.50 4.46
C ALA A 456 -18.31 -23.30 5.42
N LEU A 457 -17.14 -22.89 5.93
CA LEU A 457 -17.02 -21.72 6.79
C LEU A 457 -17.51 -20.45 6.07
N LEU A 458 -17.05 -20.21 4.84
CA LEU A 458 -17.45 -19.08 4.03
C LEU A 458 -18.96 -19.09 3.75
N MET A 459 -19.51 -20.24 3.36
CA MET A 459 -20.94 -20.39 3.12
C MET A 459 -21.75 -20.06 4.39
N GLY A 460 -21.32 -20.52 5.56
CA GLY A 460 -21.96 -20.21 6.84
C GLY A 460 -21.97 -18.72 7.15
N MET A 461 -20.84 -18.03 6.93
CA MET A 461 -20.75 -16.57 7.12
C MET A 461 -21.65 -15.80 6.15
N LEU A 462 -21.72 -16.24 4.89
CA LEU A 462 -22.56 -15.63 3.87
C LEU A 462 -24.05 -15.81 4.19
N LEU A 463 -24.46 -17.01 4.65
CA LEU A 463 -25.84 -17.28 5.08
C LEU A 463 -26.23 -16.45 6.31
N ASN A 464 -25.33 -16.30 7.28
CA ASN A 464 -25.60 -15.49 8.47
C ASN A 464 -25.93 -14.02 8.12
N ARG A 465 -25.30 -13.51 7.05
CA ARG A 465 -25.49 -12.13 6.54
C ARG A 465 -26.52 -12.05 5.40
N ALA A 466 -27.07 -13.17 4.95
CA ALA A 466 -28.01 -13.19 3.84
C ALA A 466 -29.31 -12.48 4.23
N SER A 467 -29.76 -11.57 3.37
CA SER A 467 -31.09 -11.00 3.51
C SER A 467 -32.15 -12.00 3.01
N ARG A 468 -33.39 -11.90 3.51
CA ARG A 468 -34.51 -12.75 3.07
C ARG A 468 -34.83 -12.66 1.56
N LEU A 469 -34.33 -11.62 0.89
CA LEU A 469 -34.52 -11.39 -0.55
C LEU A 469 -33.42 -12.03 -1.41
N MET A 470 -32.37 -12.58 -0.80
CA MET A 470 -31.26 -13.18 -1.51
C MET A 470 -31.62 -14.60 -1.97
N GLN A 471 -31.37 -14.91 -3.24
CA GLN A 471 -31.54 -16.26 -3.77
C GLN A 471 -30.40 -17.15 -3.26
N ILE A 472 -30.73 -18.12 -2.42
CA ILE A 472 -29.78 -19.07 -1.83
C ILE A 472 -29.75 -20.33 -2.72
N PRO A 473 -28.57 -20.79 -3.19
CA PRO A 473 -28.45 -22.03 -3.94
C PRO A 473 -28.75 -23.26 -3.05
N GLU A 474 -29.17 -24.37 -3.65
CA GLU A 474 -29.32 -25.64 -2.92
C GLU A 474 -27.96 -26.12 -2.43
N TRP A 475 -27.74 -26.07 -1.11
CA TRP A 475 -26.43 -26.30 -0.50
C TRP A 475 -26.39 -27.59 0.33
N PHE A 476 -27.51 -27.98 0.93
CA PHE A 476 -27.58 -29.08 1.90
C PHE A 476 -27.06 -30.41 1.34
N SER A 477 -27.44 -30.77 0.11
CA SER A 477 -27.02 -32.00 -0.56
C SER A 477 -25.50 -32.08 -0.77
N SER A 478 -24.83 -30.94 -0.95
CA SER A 478 -23.39 -30.87 -1.16
C SER A 478 -22.58 -30.95 0.13
N PHE A 479 -23.12 -30.46 1.24
CA PHE A 479 -22.41 -30.37 2.54
C PHE A 479 -22.79 -31.47 3.54
N SER A 480 -24.01 -31.99 3.50
CA SER A 480 -24.51 -33.02 4.43
C SER A 480 -23.62 -34.28 4.50
N PRO A 481 -23.08 -34.83 3.38
CA PRO A 481 -22.18 -35.99 3.44
C PRO A 481 -20.89 -35.74 4.23
N LEU A 482 -20.45 -34.48 4.32
CA LEU A 482 -19.17 -34.10 4.95
C LEU A 482 -19.22 -34.06 6.48
N VAL A 483 -20.41 -34.18 7.09
CA VAL A 483 -20.56 -34.36 8.55
C VAL A 483 -19.79 -35.59 9.04
N LYS A 484 -19.65 -36.63 8.19
CA LYS A 484 -18.90 -37.86 8.50
C LYS A 484 -17.44 -37.81 8.06
N SER A 485 -16.91 -36.64 7.72
CA SER A 485 -15.51 -36.46 7.32
C SER A 485 -14.57 -36.96 8.42
N ARG A 486 -13.42 -37.53 8.03
CA ARG A 486 -12.37 -37.91 8.99
C ARG A 486 -11.69 -36.69 9.62
N LYS A 487 -11.65 -35.57 8.92
CA LYS A 487 -11.00 -34.34 9.41
C LYS A 487 -11.94 -33.56 10.35
N SER A 488 -11.42 -33.19 11.52
CA SER A 488 -12.12 -32.42 12.55
C SER A 488 -12.50 -31.01 12.08
N ASP A 489 -11.61 -30.34 11.37
CA ASP A 489 -11.83 -29.00 10.82
C ASP A 489 -13.03 -28.94 9.85
N VAL A 490 -13.16 -29.95 8.98
CA VAL A 490 -14.33 -30.10 8.10
C VAL A 490 -15.59 -30.25 8.93
N ARG A 491 -15.63 -31.19 9.89
CA ARG A 491 -16.83 -31.40 10.72
C ARG A 491 -17.23 -30.14 11.50
N ALA A 492 -16.26 -29.44 12.09
CA ALA A 492 -16.49 -28.17 12.79
C ALA A 492 -17.06 -27.09 11.86
N SER A 493 -16.48 -26.91 10.67
CA SER A 493 -16.96 -25.92 9.68
C SER A 493 -18.37 -26.24 9.16
N ILE A 494 -18.71 -27.52 9.01
CA ILE A 494 -20.07 -27.95 8.65
C ILE A 494 -21.04 -27.66 9.79
N CYS A 495 -20.65 -27.93 11.04
CA CYS A 495 -21.47 -27.59 12.20
C CYS A 495 -21.80 -26.10 12.26
N PHE A 496 -20.81 -25.23 12.01
CA PHE A 496 -21.02 -23.79 11.88
C PHE A 496 -21.95 -23.43 10.71
N LEU A 497 -21.77 -24.03 9.52
CA LEU A 497 -22.65 -23.79 8.39
C LEU A 497 -24.12 -24.12 8.71
N MET A 498 -24.35 -25.29 9.33
CA MET A 498 -25.68 -25.82 9.64
C MET A 498 -26.47 -24.90 10.59
N SER A 499 -25.81 -24.30 11.59
CA SER A 499 -26.49 -23.35 12.50
C SER A 499 -26.81 -22.01 11.85
N ASN A 500 -25.98 -21.57 10.89
CA ASN A 500 -26.20 -20.32 10.17
C ASN A 500 -27.31 -20.42 9.12
N ALA A 501 -27.57 -21.62 8.59
CA ALA A 501 -28.66 -21.86 7.65
C ALA A 501 -30.06 -21.85 8.31
N ARG A 502 -30.14 -22.15 9.62
CA ARG A 502 -31.38 -22.15 10.42
C ARG A 502 -32.45 -23.15 9.94
N GLU A 503 -32.04 -24.25 9.31
CA GLU A 503 -32.95 -25.31 8.86
C GLU A 503 -33.19 -26.34 9.98
N ARG A 504 -34.39 -26.95 10.04
CA ARG A 504 -34.72 -27.95 11.07
C ARG A 504 -33.92 -29.24 10.93
N GLU A 505 -33.60 -29.62 9.70
CA GLU A 505 -32.83 -30.83 9.37
C GLU A 505 -31.39 -30.79 9.94
N ALA A 506 -30.89 -29.60 10.27
CA ALA A 506 -29.59 -29.41 10.90
C ALA A 506 -29.55 -29.85 12.37
N ILE A 507 -30.68 -29.87 13.08
CA ILE A 507 -30.73 -30.05 14.54
C ILE A 507 -30.19 -31.44 14.93
N ASP A 508 -30.70 -32.49 14.29
CA ASP A 508 -30.27 -33.86 14.57
C ASP A 508 -28.79 -34.07 14.20
N LEU A 509 -28.33 -33.43 13.12
CA LEU A 509 -26.93 -33.48 12.70
C LEU A 509 -26.01 -32.82 13.74
N VAL A 510 -26.37 -31.62 14.22
CA VAL A 510 -25.59 -30.90 15.24
C VAL A 510 -25.64 -31.62 16.59
N ARG A 511 -26.78 -32.20 16.97
CA ARG A 511 -26.93 -33.00 18.20
C ARG A 511 -25.95 -34.17 18.24
N ASN A 512 -25.76 -34.85 17.12
CA ASN A 512 -24.80 -35.95 17.01
C ASN A 512 -23.34 -35.48 17.11
N MET A 513 -23.03 -34.26 16.66
CA MET A 513 -21.69 -33.68 16.74
C MET A 513 -21.30 -33.19 18.15
N MET A 514 -22.27 -33.07 19.07
CA MET A 514 -21.98 -32.78 20.49
C MET A 514 -21.19 -33.90 21.18
N ASP A 515 -21.26 -35.13 20.65
CA ASP A 515 -20.55 -36.29 21.16
C ASP A 515 -19.29 -36.62 20.33
N ASP A 516 -18.79 -35.66 19.52
CA ASP A 516 -17.60 -35.87 18.68
C ASP A 516 -16.34 -36.10 19.51
N THR A 517 -15.41 -36.88 18.98
CA THR A 517 -14.08 -37.10 19.58
C THR A 517 -13.25 -35.82 19.76
N ASN A 518 -13.39 -34.84 18.86
CA ASN A 518 -12.57 -33.64 18.85
C ASN A 518 -13.28 -32.49 19.59
N ALA A 519 -12.57 -31.86 20.53
CA ALA A 519 -13.10 -30.78 21.36
C ALA A 519 -13.55 -29.55 20.56
N VAL A 520 -12.90 -29.21 19.43
CA VAL A 520 -13.29 -28.07 18.59
C VAL A 520 -14.66 -28.31 17.96
N VAL A 521 -14.94 -29.55 17.53
CA VAL A 521 -16.25 -29.93 16.98
C VAL A 521 -17.32 -29.87 18.06
N ARG A 522 -17.06 -30.45 19.24
CA ARG A 522 -17.98 -30.39 20.39
C ARG A 522 -18.26 -28.95 20.80
N CYS A 523 -17.23 -28.12 20.92
CA CYS A 523 -17.36 -26.71 21.22
C CYS A 523 -18.23 -25.99 20.18
N GLN A 524 -17.95 -26.16 18.88
CA GLN A 524 -18.74 -25.54 17.83
C GLN A 524 -20.20 -26.01 17.84
N SER A 525 -20.44 -27.28 18.19
CA SER A 525 -21.79 -27.85 18.27
C SER A 525 -22.63 -27.25 19.39
N VAL A 526 -22.02 -26.89 20.52
CA VAL A 526 -22.69 -26.19 21.63
C VAL A 526 -23.24 -24.84 21.18
N TRP A 527 -22.40 -24.02 20.52
CA TRP A 527 -22.82 -22.72 19.98
C TRP A 527 -23.83 -22.86 18.85
N SER A 528 -23.61 -23.83 17.97
CA SER A 528 -24.50 -24.12 16.85
C SER A 528 -25.89 -24.55 17.32
N MET A 529 -25.97 -25.40 18.35
CA MET A 529 -27.22 -25.86 18.94
C MET A 529 -27.96 -24.69 19.61
N ALA A 530 -27.26 -23.87 20.39
CA ALA A 530 -27.85 -22.69 21.02
C ALA A 530 -28.54 -21.77 20.00
N LYS A 531 -27.84 -21.48 18.89
CA LYS A 531 -28.35 -20.64 17.81
C LYS A 531 -29.59 -21.24 17.15
N LEU A 532 -29.59 -22.56 16.90
CA LEU A 532 -30.74 -23.27 16.31
C LEU A 532 -31.96 -23.26 17.24
N LEU A 533 -31.78 -23.49 18.54
CA LEU A 533 -32.84 -23.49 19.56
C LEU A 533 -33.45 -22.09 19.77
N ILE A 534 -32.65 -21.04 19.66
CA ILE A 534 -33.15 -19.66 19.74
C ILE A 534 -33.92 -19.28 18.46
N SER A 535 -33.49 -19.79 17.30
CA SER A 535 -34.14 -19.48 16.02
C SER A 535 -35.46 -20.24 15.77
N ASN A 536 -35.73 -21.30 16.52
CA ASN A 536 -36.89 -22.18 16.33
C ASN A 536 -37.68 -22.32 17.65
N ASP A 537 -38.73 -21.52 17.80
CA ASP A 537 -39.57 -21.49 19.02
C ASP A 537 -40.41 -22.77 19.25
N GLU A 538 -40.56 -23.61 18.23
CA GLU A 538 -41.36 -24.84 18.30
C GLU A 538 -40.61 -26.04 18.91
N ILE A 539 -39.32 -25.91 19.23
CA ILE A 539 -38.50 -27.01 19.76
C ILE A 539 -38.57 -27.03 21.28
N GLU A 540 -38.83 -28.22 21.84
CA GLU A 540 -38.75 -28.43 23.28
C GLU A 540 -37.28 -28.32 23.74
N LYS A 541 -36.96 -27.26 24.48
CA LYS A 541 -35.57 -26.94 24.89
C LYS A 541 -35.06 -27.81 26.04
N SER A 542 -35.95 -28.49 26.77
CA SER A 542 -35.67 -29.26 27.99
C SER A 542 -34.57 -30.32 27.80
N GLU A 543 -34.74 -31.19 26.81
CA GLU A 543 -33.80 -32.29 26.49
C GLU A 543 -32.39 -31.76 26.14
N TYR A 544 -32.32 -30.66 25.39
CA TYR A 544 -31.05 -30.09 24.95
C TYR A 544 -30.33 -29.35 26.06
N ILE A 545 -31.06 -28.68 26.95
CA ILE A 545 -30.49 -28.03 28.14
C ILE A 545 -29.90 -29.07 29.09
N GLU A 546 -30.56 -30.23 29.27
CA GLU A 546 -29.97 -31.32 30.06
C GLU A 546 -28.67 -31.84 29.45
N LYS A 547 -28.65 -32.09 28.12
CA LYS A 547 -27.41 -32.50 27.44
C LYS A 547 -26.29 -31.45 27.59
N LEU A 548 -26.61 -30.16 27.53
CA LEU A 548 -25.62 -29.10 27.77
C LEU A 548 -25.11 -29.11 29.22
N ARG A 549 -25.97 -29.37 30.22
CA ARG A 549 -25.55 -29.51 31.61
C ARG A 549 -24.58 -30.67 31.81
N ASP A 550 -24.78 -31.79 31.11
CA ASP A 550 -23.86 -32.93 31.15
C ASP A 550 -22.48 -32.55 30.61
N MET A 551 -22.44 -31.75 29.54
CA MET A 551 -21.20 -31.25 28.93
C MET A 551 -20.43 -30.25 29.82
N LYS A 552 -20.99 -29.78 30.93
CA LYS A 552 -20.24 -29.00 31.93
C LYS A 552 -19.08 -29.80 32.55
N ASN A 553 -19.16 -31.13 32.46
CA ASN A 553 -18.10 -32.05 32.90
C ASN A 553 -17.23 -32.55 31.74
N ASP A 554 -17.28 -31.93 30.56
CA ASP A 554 -16.41 -32.30 29.42
C ASP A 554 -14.93 -32.24 29.83
N GLU A 555 -14.10 -33.11 29.24
CA GLU A 555 -12.65 -33.16 29.51
C GLU A 555 -11.96 -31.84 29.11
N ASP A 556 -12.42 -31.21 28.03
CA ASP A 556 -11.82 -30.00 27.48
C ASP A 556 -12.36 -28.73 28.15
N GLN A 557 -11.45 -27.86 28.57
CA GLN A 557 -11.80 -26.60 29.26
C GLN A 557 -12.63 -25.67 28.38
N TYR A 558 -12.34 -25.59 27.09
CA TYR A 558 -12.97 -24.66 26.17
C TYR A 558 -14.44 -25.04 25.89
N VAL A 559 -14.71 -26.35 25.86
CA VAL A 559 -16.09 -26.86 25.80
C VAL A 559 -16.87 -26.46 27.05
N ARG A 560 -16.28 -26.63 28.24
CA ARG A 560 -16.92 -26.23 29.51
C ARG A 560 -17.22 -24.73 29.56
N GLU A 561 -16.26 -23.88 29.17
CA GLU A 561 -16.45 -22.42 29.12
C GLU A 561 -17.55 -22.02 28.13
N SER A 562 -17.60 -22.66 26.96
CA SER A 562 -18.65 -22.43 25.96
C SER A 562 -20.04 -22.84 26.47
N VAL A 563 -20.13 -23.97 27.16
CA VAL A 563 -21.36 -24.46 27.79
C VAL A 563 -21.85 -23.48 28.86
N ASP A 564 -20.97 -22.98 29.73
CA ASP A 564 -21.33 -22.02 30.77
C ASP A 564 -21.93 -20.74 30.16
N VAL A 565 -21.33 -20.19 29.10
CA VAL A 565 -21.85 -19.01 28.40
C VAL A 565 -23.21 -19.29 27.76
N VAL A 566 -23.34 -20.40 27.04
CA VAL A 566 -24.57 -20.76 26.33
C VAL A 566 -25.73 -21.07 27.27
N LEU A 567 -25.49 -21.80 28.35
CA LEU A 567 -26.52 -22.14 29.34
C LEU A 567 -27.07 -20.88 30.01
N LEU A 568 -26.20 -19.92 30.36
CA LEU A 568 -26.64 -18.64 30.91
C LEU A 568 -27.63 -17.92 29.98
N CYS A 569 -27.37 -17.92 28.67
CA CYS A 569 -28.26 -17.31 27.67
C CYS A 569 -29.58 -18.09 27.48
N LEU A 570 -29.53 -19.43 27.49
CA LEU A 570 -30.72 -20.26 27.25
C LEU A 570 -31.66 -20.33 28.45
N GLU A 571 -31.14 -20.23 29.68
CA GLU A 571 -31.92 -20.32 30.92
C GLU A 571 -32.46 -18.95 31.39
N SER A 572 -31.88 -17.84 30.93
CA SER A 572 -32.35 -16.50 31.29
C SER A 572 -33.70 -16.17 30.64
N GLN A 573 -34.68 -15.73 31.43
CA GLN A 573 -35.99 -15.23 30.94
C GLN A 573 -35.98 -13.74 30.54
N ASN A 574 -34.82 -13.08 30.62
CA ASN A 574 -34.67 -11.64 30.35
C ASN A 574 -34.22 -11.41 28.90
N GLU A 575 -34.89 -10.49 28.18
CA GLU A 575 -34.54 -10.07 26.81
C GLU A 575 -33.12 -9.45 26.68
N GLU A 576 -32.46 -9.12 27.79
CA GLU A 576 -31.10 -8.56 27.82
C GLU A 576 -29.98 -9.57 27.51
N TYR A 577 -30.24 -10.89 27.64
CA TYR A 577 -29.22 -11.92 27.39
C TYR A 577 -29.33 -12.47 25.96
N GLN A 578 -28.91 -11.68 24.98
CA GLN A 578 -28.78 -12.15 23.61
C GLN A 578 -27.54 -13.05 23.47
N LEU A 579 -27.67 -14.15 22.71
CA LEU A 579 -26.55 -15.02 22.39
C LEU A 579 -25.46 -14.19 21.66
N PRO A 580 -24.20 -14.21 22.14
CA PRO A 580 -23.11 -13.54 21.47
C PRO A 580 -22.92 -14.04 20.03
N GLU A 581 -22.26 -13.23 19.19
CA GLU A 581 -21.89 -13.66 17.84
C GLU A 581 -20.91 -14.83 17.92
N ASP A 582 -21.27 -15.95 17.28
CA ASP A 582 -20.40 -17.13 17.17
C ASP A 582 -19.19 -16.81 16.30
N THR A 583 -18.08 -16.52 16.98
CA THR A 583 -16.80 -16.11 16.38
C THR A 583 -15.69 -17.14 16.59
N ILE A 584 -16.00 -18.31 17.16
CA ILE A 584 -15.00 -19.27 17.66
C ILE A 584 -14.11 -19.79 16.54
N LEU A 585 -14.69 -20.32 15.47
CA LEU A 585 -13.90 -20.85 14.36
C LEU A 585 -13.11 -19.75 13.66
N ILE A 586 -13.64 -18.54 13.59
CA ILE A 586 -12.95 -17.40 12.97
C ILE A 586 -11.78 -16.94 13.83
N GLN A 587 -11.93 -16.89 15.16
CA GLN A 587 -10.83 -16.58 16.08
C GLN A 587 -9.73 -17.64 16.00
N ARG A 588 -10.09 -18.93 16.06
CA ARG A 588 -9.14 -20.05 15.90
C ARG A 588 -8.45 -20.04 14.54
N LEU A 589 -9.20 -19.81 13.45
CA LEU A 589 -8.65 -19.67 12.11
C LEU A 589 -7.64 -18.54 12.04
N THR A 590 -8.00 -17.37 12.57
CA THR A 590 -7.15 -16.20 12.53
C THR A 590 -5.88 -16.39 13.36
N CYS A 591 -5.98 -17.04 14.52
CA CYS A 591 -4.85 -17.44 15.35
C CYS A 591 -3.92 -18.41 14.59
N ASN A 592 -4.50 -19.44 13.96
CA ASN A 592 -3.73 -20.45 13.23
C ASN A 592 -2.98 -19.90 12.02
N VAL A 593 -3.62 -18.99 11.26
CA VAL A 593 -3.00 -18.31 10.10
C VAL A 593 -1.84 -17.40 10.54
N ASN A 594 -2.04 -16.67 11.64
CA ASN A 594 -1.01 -15.79 12.21
C ASN A 594 0.19 -16.59 12.74
N ALA A 595 -0.06 -17.76 13.35
CA ALA A 595 0.98 -18.61 13.90
C ALA A 595 2.05 -19.03 12.86
N LEU A 596 3.29 -19.15 13.32
CA LEU A 596 4.42 -19.61 12.49
C LEU A 596 4.19 -21.06 12.02
N GLY A 597 4.74 -21.41 10.86
CA GLY A 597 4.57 -22.74 10.26
C GLY A 597 3.16 -23.02 9.73
N PHE A 598 2.32 -21.99 9.55
CA PHE A 598 0.97 -22.15 9.00
C PHE A 598 0.98 -22.82 7.63
N MET A 599 2.03 -22.62 6.82
CA MET A 599 2.14 -23.25 5.51
C MET A 599 2.03 -24.79 5.57
N GLN A 600 2.56 -25.41 6.62
CA GLN A 600 2.46 -26.86 6.82
C GLN A 600 1.06 -27.29 7.28
N ARG A 601 0.35 -26.38 7.97
CA ARG A 601 -0.97 -26.63 8.55
C ARG A 601 -2.15 -26.29 7.63
N PHE A 602 -1.92 -25.46 6.61
CA PHE A 602 -2.92 -24.98 5.66
C PHE A 602 -3.80 -26.10 5.07
N GLU A 603 -3.23 -27.28 4.82
CA GLU A 603 -3.96 -28.43 4.29
C GLU A 603 -4.32 -29.50 5.35
N SER A 604 -3.78 -29.42 6.57
CA SER A 604 -3.96 -30.43 7.61
C SER A 604 -5.17 -30.15 8.51
N ASP A 605 -5.17 -28.99 9.18
CA ASP A 605 -6.22 -28.58 10.12
C ASP A 605 -6.28 -27.05 10.21
N ALA A 606 -7.42 -26.48 9.80
CA ALA A 606 -7.63 -25.04 9.78
C ALA A 606 -7.79 -24.39 11.16
N PHE A 607 -8.10 -25.15 12.22
CA PHE A 607 -8.47 -24.63 13.55
C PHE A 607 -7.59 -25.14 14.70
N LEU A 608 -6.39 -25.64 14.38
CA LEU A 608 -5.48 -26.27 15.34
C LEU A 608 -5.05 -25.34 16.49
N CYS A 609 -4.74 -24.07 16.21
CA CYS A 609 -4.23 -23.14 17.22
C CYS A 609 -5.34 -22.60 18.13
N ASP A 610 -5.00 -22.44 19.41
CA ASP A 610 -5.89 -21.90 20.44
C ASP A 610 -5.58 -20.42 20.74
N PRO A 611 -6.57 -19.51 20.64
CA PRO A 611 -6.37 -18.08 20.93
C PRO A 611 -6.08 -17.78 22.41
N ASN A 612 -6.42 -18.68 23.35
CA ASN A 612 -6.23 -18.51 24.79
C ASN A 612 -5.00 -19.27 25.33
N ALA A 613 -4.30 -20.05 24.50
CA ALA A 613 -3.03 -20.65 24.89
C ALA A 613 -1.97 -19.55 24.99
N ASN A 614 -1.60 -19.19 26.23
CA ASN A 614 -0.50 -18.25 26.49
C ASN A 614 0.72 -18.60 25.64
N ASN A 615 1.15 -17.65 24.80
CA ASN A 615 2.36 -17.70 23.99
C ASN A 615 3.53 -18.37 24.75
N LYS A 616 3.89 -19.57 24.28
CA LYS A 616 5.25 -20.11 24.07
C LYS A 616 5.18 -21.64 24.07
N ASN A 617 5.41 -22.25 22.90
CA ASN A 617 5.88 -23.64 22.70
C ASN A 617 4.87 -24.80 22.59
N ASN A 618 3.56 -24.59 22.44
CA ASN A 618 2.61 -25.71 22.23
C ASN A 618 1.89 -25.68 20.87
N CYS A 619 2.62 -25.42 19.78
CA CYS A 619 2.20 -25.72 18.41
C CYS A 619 3.38 -26.25 17.60
#